data_AF-A0A9D4Z243-F1
#
_entry.id   AF-A0A9D4Z243-F1
#
_cell.length_a   1.000
_cell.length_b   1.000
_cell.length_c   1.000
_cell.angle_alpha   90.00
_cell.angle_beta   90.00
_cell.angle_gamma   90.00
#
_symmetry.space_group_name_H-M   'P 1'
#
loop_
_entity.id
_entity.type
_entity.pdbx_description
1 polymer ?
#
loop_
_entity_poly.entity_id
_entity_poly.type
_entity_poly.pdbx_seq_one_letter_code
_entity_poly.pdbx_strand_id
1 'polypeptide(L)'
;MATAALVCDVALRAVAQAAAGPGLASDAWVALCSNCVSFLILTSVFVDDQEWETAICYAAGLCGSLLLLAQACLLGMAPAPLLPTAALLAVLSVAINTAKARGWLDGPAAPTRLWGMWRGAVGCLGWAMVPQIAYLSLVLPATSGPDTLASSSWGPAAASICLGAALAALLRHRPSKALARQGRRRRSGGLFDSWSVPAWTATLLFMLEPVAALASAARTPEALLSLAPSDFLLPALATGLQVPRALLRDHMWFTGTSYATLFACAQAAVVACARGSYAAAAAALAIPLLCMTCLLALTAAAQGNSRPLRALQQVAEGYRREQLPLRSRARLLAGQIKRRLWHAAGLGPPFQP
;
A
#
# COMPACT_ATOMS: atom_id res chain seq x y z
N MET A 1 19.18 -10.85 20.56
CA MET A 1 17.87 -11.11 21.20
C MET A 1 17.19 -9.83 21.70
N ALA A 2 17.90 -8.88 22.34
CA ALA A 2 17.31 -7.61 22.79
C ALA A 2 16.73 -6.73 21.66
N THR A 3 17.35 -6.72 20.47
CA THR A 3 16.87 -5.97 19.29
C THR A 3 15.59 -6.54 18.71
N ALA A 4 15.44 -7.86 18.65
CA ALA A 4 14.22 -8.50 18.16
C ALA A 4 13.05 -8.29 19.13
N ALA A 5 13.30 -8.34 20.45
CA ALA A 5 12.30 -8.05 21.47
C ALA A 5 11.86 -6.58 21.44
N LEU A 6 12.80 -5.63 21.28
CA LEU A 6 12.50 -4.20 21.14
C LEU A 6 11.73 -3.91 19.85
N VAL A 7 12.10 -4.53 18.73
CA VAL A 7 11.38 -4.39 17.46
C VAL A 7 9.99 -5.00 17.55
N CYS A 8 9.83 -6.14 18.23
CA CYS A 8 8.53 -6.75 18.46
C CYS A 8 7.66 -5.90 19.38
N ASP A 9 8.22 -5.33 20.45
CA ASP A 9 7.52 -4.42 21.38
C ASP A 9 7.13 -3.09 20.69
N VAL A 10 8.02 -2.52 19.88
CA VAL A 10 7.73 -1.32 19.07
C VAL A 10 6.70 -1.64 17.99
N ALA A 11 6.76 -2.81 17.34
CA ALA A 11 5.75 -3.24 16.37
C ALA A 11 4.40 -3.51 17.04
N LEU A 12 4.38 -4.13 18.22
CA LEU A 12 3.18 -4.34 19.02
C LEU A 12 2.58 -3.02 19.50
N ARG A 13 3.39 -2.05 19.91
CA ARG A 13 2.94 -0.71 20.31
C ARG A 13 2.50 0.13 19.11
N ALA A 14 3.16 0.01 17.96
CA ALA A 14 2.75 0.67 16.72
C ALA A 14 1.45 0.06 16.16
N VAL A 15 1.27 -1.26 16.26
CA VAL A 15 0.01 -1.95 15.95
C VAL A 15 -1.06 -1.57 16.97
N ALA A 16 -0.73 -1.50 18.26
CA ALA A 16 -1.65 -1.06 19.30
C ALA A 16 -2.01 0.44 19.16
N GLN A 17 -1.12 1.28 18.66
CA GLN A 17 -1.38 2.70 18.37
C GLN A 17 -2.14 2.90 17.06
N ALA A 18 -1.85 2.11 16.02
CA ALA A 18 -2.67 2.02 14.82
C ALA A 18 -4.08 1.52 15.16
N ALA A 19 -4.19 0.63 16.16
CA ALA A 19 -5.46 0.19 16.74
C ALA A 19 -6.07 1.17 17.76
N ALA A 20 -5.29 2.14 18.25
CA ALA A 20 -5.74 3.18 19.18
C ALA A 20 -6.15 4.49 18.48
N GLY A 21 -5.93 4.61 17.16
CA GLY A 21 -6.77 5.48 16.34
C GLY A 21 -8.23 5.01 16.48
N PRO A 22 -9.17 5.95 16.56
CA PRO A 22 -10.19 6.02 17.63
C PRO A 22 -10.60 4.63 18.16
N GLY A 23 -10.23 4.35 19.41
CA GLY A 23 -10.31 3.03 20.03
C GLY A 23 -11.60 2.29 19.74
N LEU A 24 -11.47 1.09 19.15
CA LEU A 24 -12.55 0.10 18.92
C LEU A 24 -13.95 0.72 18.74
N ALA A 25 -14.06 1.76 17.93
CA ALA A 25 -15.35 2.27 17.50
C ALA A 25 -16.02 1.20 16.63
N SER A 26 -17.36 1.22 16.53
CA SER A 26 -18.14 0.28 15.70
C SER A 26 -17.68 0.18 14.23
N ASP A 27 -16.91 1.17 13.76
CA ASP A 27 -16.42 1.29 12.39
C ASP A 27 -14.93 0.94 12.24
N ALA A 28 -14.22 0.61 13.33
CA ALA A 28 -12.77 0.39 13.34
C ALA A 28 -12.33 -0.89 12.61
N TRP A 29 -13.24 -1.83 12.36
CA TRP A 29 -12.94 -3.11 11.69
C TRP A 29 -12.39 -2.94 10.28
N VAL A 30 -12.76 -1.86 9.58
CA VAL A 30 -12.29 -1.55 8.21
C VAL A 30 -10.78 -1.27 8.21
N ALA A 31 -10.30 -0.49 9.18
CA ALA A 31 -8.88 -0.22 9.36
C ALA A 31 -8.12 -1.50 9.74
N LEU A 32 -8.69 -2.34 10.61
CA LEU A 32 -8.11 -3.64 10.96
C LEU A 32 -7.97 -4.56 9.73
N CYS A 33 -8.99 -4.61 8.86
CA CYS A 33 -8.94 -5.35 7.60
C CYS A 33 -7.87 -4.78 6.64
N SER A 34 -7.79 -3.45 6.50
CA SER A 34 -6.74 -2.79 5.73
C SER A 34 -5.35 -3.20 6.20
N ASN A 35 -5.12 -3.20 7.51
CA ASN A 35 -3.85 -3.54 8.12
C ASN A 35 -3.52 -5.01 7.91
N CYS A 36 -4.47 -5.93 8.11
CA CYS A 36 -4.30 -7.34 7.80
C CYS A 36 -3.88 -7.56 6.33
N VAL A 37 -4.56 -6.94 5.37
CA VAL A 37 -4.25 -7.09 3.94
C VAL A 37 -2.89 -6.49 3.61
N SER A 38 -2.57 -5.33 4.15
CA SER A 38 -1.29 -4.65 3.93
C SER A 38 -0.11 -5.45 4.50
N PHE A 39 -0.23 -5.95 5.73
CA PHE A 39 0.79 -6.80 6.35
C PHE A 39 0.97 -8.11 5.58
N LEU A 40 -0.13 -8.71 5.12
CA LEU A 40 -0.10 -9.92 4.31
C LEU A 40 0.65 -9.70 3.00
N ILE A 41 0.36 -8.61 2.28
CA ILE A 41 1.02 -8.28 1.03
C ILE A 41 2.51 -7.99 1.25
N LEU A 42 2.84 -7.14 2.23
CA LEU A 42 4.23 -6.72 2.46
C LEU A 42 5.12 -7.86 2.97
N THR A 43 4.57 -8.80 3.73
CA THR A 43 5.30 -10.04 4.06
C THR A 43 5.81 -10.72 2.80
N SER A 44 4.98 -10.83 1.76
CA SER A 44 5.38 -11.41 0.48
C SER A 44 6.31 -10.56 -0.37
N VAL A 45 6.21 -9.23 -0.28
CA VAL A 45 7.15 -8.33 -0.96
C VAL A 45 8.55 -8.50 -0.36
N PHE A 46 8.68 -8.42 0.96
CA PHE A 46 9.98 -8.50 1.63
C PHE A 46 10.63 -9.88 1.56
N VAL A 47 9.84 -10.95 1.49
CA VAL A 47 10.36 -12.30 1.20
C VAL A 47 10.94 -12.38 -0.22
N ASP A 48 10.32 -11.74 -1.21
CA ASP A 48 10.84 -11.69 -2.58
C ASP A 48 12.15 -10.88 -2.65
N ASP A 49 12.20 -9.77 -1.90
CA ASP A 49 13.36 -8.88 -1.82
C ASP A 49 14.49 -9.40 -0.90
N GLN A 50 14.29 -10.56 -0.27
CA GLN A 50 15.25 -11.21 0.64
C GLN A 50 15.55 -10.37 1.91
N GLU A 51 14.58 -9.59 2.36
CA GLU A 51 14.69 -8.73 3.55
C GLU A 51 13.97 -9.38 4.74
N TRP A 52 14.64 -10.38 5.34
CA TRP A 52 14.03 -11.26 6.32
C TRP A 52 13.59 -10.57 7.60
N GLU A 53 14.38 -9.61 8.11
CA GLU A 53 14.04 -8.88 9.33
C GLU A 53 12.73 -8.10 9.12
N THR A 54 12.60 -7.45 7.97
CA THR A 54 11.39 -6.71 7.61
C THR A 54 10.22 -7.67 7.40
N ALA A 55 10.40 -8.77 6.68
CA ALA A 55 9.36 -9.78 6.49
C ALA A 55 8.80 -10.32 7.81
N ILE A 56 9.68 -10.57 8.79
CA ILE A 56 9.29 -11.02 10.14
C ILE A 56 8.48 -9.94 10.87
N CYS A 57 8.90 -8.67 10.80
CA CYS A 57 8.15 -7.56 11.41
C CYS A 57 6.73 -7.46 10.84
N TYR A 58 6.59 -7.59 9.51
CA TYR A 58 5.29 -7.54 8.84
C TYR A 58 4.42 -8.77 9.14
N ALA A 59 5.01 -9.95 9.30
CA ALA A 59 4.31 -11.14 9.78
C ALA A 59 3.83 -10.98 11.24
N ALA A 60 4.63 -10.38 12.12
CA ALA A 60 4.22 -10.06 13.48
C ALA A 60 3.07 -9.03 13.51
N GLY A 61 3.15 -8.01 12.65
CA GLY A 61 2.06 -7.04 12.44
C GLY A 61 0.76 -7.70 12.00
N LEU A 62 0.83 -8.67 11.07
CA LEU A 62 -0.32 -9.47 10.66
C LEU A 62 -0.97 -10.21 11.85
N CYS A 63 -0.16 -10.85 12.70
CA CYS A 63 -0.66 -11.52 13.90
C CYS A 63 -1.35 -10.53 14.86
N GLY A 64 -0.75 -9.36 15.09
CA GLY A 64 -1.35 -8.32 15.94
C GLY A 64 -2.71 -7.85 15.42
N SER A 65 -2.80 -7.56 14.11
CA SER A 65 -4.06 -7.15 13.49
C SER A 65 -5.13 -8.24 13.53
N LEU A 66 -4.76 -9.51 13.44
CA LEU A 66 -5.70 -10.63 13.58
C LEU A 66 -6.26 -10.74 15.00
N LEU A 67 -5.43 -10.53 16.03
CA LEU A 67 -5.88 -10.54 17.43
C LEU A 67 -6.90 -9.43 17.68
N LEU A 68 -6.63 -8.23 17.16
CA LEU A 68 -7.54 -7.09 17.27
C LEU A 68 -8.83 -7.32 16.49
N LEU A 69 -8.75 -7.90 15.29
CA LEU A 69 -9.93 -8.27 14.51
C LEU A 69 -10.76 -9.34 15.23
N ALA A 70 -10.10 -10.31 15.89
CA ALA A 70 -10.78 -11.31 16.70
C ALA A 70 -11.52 -10.66 17.88
N GLN A 71 -10.89 -9.73 18.59
CA GLN A 71 -11.53 -8.96 19.65
C GLN A 71 -12.74 -8.16 19.13
N ALA A 72 -12.59 -7.48 17.99
CA ALA A 72 -13.68 -6.73 17.37
C ALA A 72 -14.88 -7.64 16.99
N CYS A 73 -14.62 -8.83 16.45
CA CYS A 73 -15.67 -9.82 16.17
C CYS A 73 -16.34 -10.35 17.44
N LEU A 74 -15.57 -10.67 18.49
CA LEU A 74 -16.09 -11.16 19.76
C LEU A 74 -16.99 -10.13 20.46
N LEU A 75 -16.70 -8.85 20.29
CA LEU A 75 -17.49 -7.73 20.81
C LEU A 75 -18.65 -7.32 19.90
N GLY A 76 -18.87 -8.02 18.77
CA GLY A 76 -19.95 -7.70 17.82
C GLY A 76 -19.73 -6.42 17.01
N MET A 77 -18.51 -5.86 17.02
CA MET A 77 -18.15 -4.61 16.33
C MET A 77 -17.61 -4.85 14.92
N ALA A 78 -17.42 -6.10 14.53
CA ALA A 78 -17.00 -6.50 13.19
C ALA A 78 -17.88 -7.65 12.68
N PRO A 79 -18.14 -7.74 11.35
CA PRO A 79 -18.85 -8.88 10.78
C PRO A 79 -18.17 -10.22 11.10
N ALA A 80 -18.88 -11.13 11.77
CA ALA A 80 -18.36 -12.43 12.20
C ALA A 80 -17.62 -13.25 11.11
N PRO A 81 -18.06 -13.27 9.83
CA PRO A 81 -17.36 -14.00 8.76
C PRO A 81 -15.95 -13.48 8.42
N LEU A 82 -15.57 -12.27 8.86
CA LEU A 82 -14.25 -11.70 8.59
C LEU A 82 -13.13 -12.47 9.28
N LEU A 83 -13.33 -12.88 10.53
CA LEU A 83 -12.31 -13.54 11.33
C LEU A 83 -11.81 -14.86 10.71
N PRO A 84 -12.68 -15.85 10.38
CA PRO A 84 -12.21 -17.10 9.78
C PRO A 84 -11.55 -16.87 8.41
N THR A 85 -12.05 -15.89 7.64
CA THR A 85 -11.46 -15.53 6.34
C THR A 85 -10.05 -14.95 6.49
N ALA A 86 -9.88 -13.99 7.41
CA ALA A 86 -8.59 -13.36 7.68
C ALA A 86 -7.59 -14.37 8.26
N ALA A 87 -8.03 -15.24 9.17
CA ALA A 87 -7.20 -16.30 9.73
C ALA A 87 -6.72 -17.28 8.66
N LEU A 88 -7.60 -17.74 7.76
CA LEU A 88 -7.23 -18.59 6.63
C LEU A 88 -6.17 -17.94 5.74
N LEU A 89 -6.37 -16.67 5.37
CA LEU A 89 -5.42 -15.93 4.55
C LEU A 89 -4.06 -15.75 5.25
N ALA A 90 -4.05 -15.55 6.56
CA ALA A 90 -2.83 -15.44 7.33
C ALA A 90 -2.06 -16.77 7.40
N VAL A 91 -2.75 -17.88 7.64
CA VAL A 91 -2.13 -19.23 7.61
C VAL A 91 -1.54 -19.52 6.23
N LEU A 92 -2.29 -19.23 5.15
CA LEU A 92 -1.80 -19.38 3.78
C LEU A 92 -0.57 -18.49 3.52
N SER A 93 -0.61 -17.25 4.01
CA SER A 93 0.51 -16.31 3.89
C SER A 93 1.77 -16.87 4.55
N VAL A 94 1.68 -17.30 5.81
CA VAL A 94 2.82 -17.89 6.52
C VAL A 94 3.34 -19.11 5.77
N ALA A 95 2.47 -20.03 5.37
CA ALA A 95 2.86 -21.25 4.68
C ALA A 95 3.58 -20.97 3.34
N ILE A 96 3.00 -20.14 2.49
CA ILE A 96 3.53 -19.83 1.15
C ILE A 96 4.82 -19.01 1.25
N ASN A 97 4.85 -17.99 2.11
CA ASN A 97 6.05 -17.17 2.31
C ASN A 97 7.20 -17.99 2.91
N THR A 98 6.90 -18.92 3.82
CA THR A 98 7.94 -19.82 4.36
C THR A 98 8.44 -20.81 3.31
N ALA A 99 7.55 -21.38 2.49
CA ALA A 99 7.94 -22.24 1.38
C ALA A 99 8.79 -21.48 0.35
N LYS A 100 8.44 -20.23 0.06
CA LYS A 100 9.24 -19.33 -0.77
C LYS A 100 10.61 -19.06 -0.15
N ALA A 101 10.66 -18.74 1.14
CA ALA A 101 11.90 -18.45 1.85
C ALA A 101 12.88 -19.63 1.88
N ARG A 102 12.36 -20.85 1.97
CA ARG A 102 13.16 -22.09 1.90
C ARG A 102 13.57 -22.49 0.48
N GLY A 103 13.23 -21.69 -0.54
CA GLY A 103 13.50 -22.00 -1.95
C GLY A 103 12.64 -23.13 -2.52
N TRP A 104 11.66 -23.64 -1.77
CA TRP A 104 10.79 -24.75 -2.21
C TRP A 104 9.91 -24.35 -3.41
N LEU A 105 9.73 -23.05 -3.64
CA LEU A 105 8.97 -22.50 -4.77
C LEU A 105 9.85 -22.05 -5.94
N ASP A 106 11.19 -22.17 -5.83
CA ASP A 106 12.16 -21.71 -6.84
C ASP A 106 12.78 -22.84 -7.68
N GLY A 107 12.50 -24.11 -7.34
CA GLY A 107 13.05 -25.27 -8.04
C GLY A 107 12.43 -25.53 -9.43
N PRO A 108 13.12 -26.26 -10.32
CA PRO A 108 12.61 -26.62 -11.65
C PRO A 108 11.39 -27.56 -11.61
N ALA A 109 11.23 -28.31 -10.51
CA ALA A 109 10.05 -29.15 -10.22
C ALA A 109 9.00 -28.42 -9.37
N ALA A 110 9.30 -27.22 -8.86
CA ALA A 110 8.37 -26.45 -8.07
C ALA A 110 7.34 -25.78 -9.00
N PRO A 111 6.06 -25.69 -8.57
CA PRO A 111 5.10 -24.89 -9.30
C PRO A 111 5.48 -23.41 -9.14
N THR A 112 6.36 -22.91 -10.02
CA THR A 112 6.62 -21.47 -10.23
C THR A 112 5.32 -20.67 -10.42
N ARG A 113 4.25 -21.36 -10.82
CA ARG A 113 2.87 -20.86 -10.87
C ARG A 113 2.28 -20.53 -9.51
N LEU A 114 2.58 -21.26 -8.43
CA LEU A 114 1.99 -21.05 -7.11
C LEU A 114 2.41 -19.69 -6.52
N TRP A 115 3.70 -19.35 -6.58
CA TRP A 115 4.19 -18.04 -6.12
C TRP A 115 3.56 -16.89 -6.92
N GLY A 116 3.52 -17.01 -8.25
CA GLY A 116 2.87 -16.02 -9.12
C GLY A 116 1.36 -15.90 -8.87
N MET A 117 0.67 -17.02 -8.63
CA MET A 117 -0.75 -17.04 -8.28
C MET A 117 -1.01 -16.38 -6.93
N TRP A 118 -0.21 -16.69 -5.91
CA TRP A 118 -0.31 -16.07 -4.60
C TRP A 118 -0.11 -14.56 -4.70
N ARG A 119 0.99 -14.10 -5.31
CA ARG A 119 1.25 -12.67 -5.53
C ARG A 119 0.13 -11.98 -6.32
N GLY A 120 -0.41 -12.66 -7.33
CA GLY A 120 -1.57 -12.18 -8.08
C GLY A 120 -2.83 -12.05 -7.21
N ALA A 121 -3.13 -13.05 -6.39
CA ALA A 121 -4.30 -13.06 -5.51
C ALA A 121 -4.23 -11.95 -4.47
N VAL A 122 -3.10 -11.81 -3.77
CA VAL A 122 -2.92 -10.75 -2.75
C VAL A 122 -2.88 -9.35 -3.37
N GLY A 123 -2.34 -9.23 -4.60
CA GLY A 123 -2.39 -8.00 -5.38
C GLY A 123 -3.82 -7.59 -5.75
N CYS A 124 -4.64 -8.54 -6.23
CA CYS A 124 -6.07 -8.31 -6.49
C CYS A 124 -6.84 -7.95 -5.21
N LEU A 125 -6.53 -8.62 -4.10
CA LEU A 125 -7.13 -8.31 -2.79
C LEU A 125 -6.81 -6.88 -2.36
N GLY A 126 -5.53 -6.46 -2.46
CA GLY A 126 -5.15 -5.09 -2.16
C GLY A 126 -5.86 -4.07 -3.07
N TRP A 127 -5.94 -4.34 -4.37
CA TRP A 127 -6.65 -3.48 -5.33
C TRP A 127 -8.13 -3.32 -5.02
N ALA A 128 -8.77 -4.38 -4.56
CA ALA A 128 -10.17 -4.35 -4.15
C ALA A 128 -10.40 -3.55 -2.87
N MET A 129 -9.44 -3.63 -1.93
CA MET A 129 -9.55 -2.99 -0.63
C MET A 129 -9.35 -1.48 -0.70
N VAL A 130 -8.46 -0.96 -1.54
CA VAL A 130 -8.22 0.49 -1.69
C VAL A 130 -9.52 1.30 -1.88
N PRO A 131 -10.35 1.03 -2.91
CA PRO A 131 -11.61 1.76 -3.11
C PRO A 131 -12.67 1.43 -2.07
N GLN A 132 -12.68 0.22 -1.49
CA GLN A 132 -13.60 -0.12 -0.40
C GLN A 132 -13.32 0.73 0.84
N ILE A 133 -12.05 0.84 1.24
CA ILE A 133 -11.64 1.65 2.39
C ILE A 133 -11.88 3.12 2.10
N ALA A 134 -11.54 3.61 0.90
CA ALA A 134 -11.83 4.99 0.52
C ALA A 134 -13.34 5.30 0.62
N TYR A 135 -14.21 4.40 0.15
CA TYR A 135 -15.65 4.59 0.25
C TYR A 135 -16.15 4.55 1.69
N LEU A 136 -15.80 3.51 2.46
CA LEU A 136 -16.27 3.35 3.84
C LEU A 136 -15.76 4.46 4.75
N SER A 137 -14.59 5.01 4.48
CA SER A 137 -13.97 6.01 5.35
C SER A 137 -14.28 7.46 4.94
N LEU A 138 -14.52 7.72 3.65
CA LEU A 138 -14.68 9.09 3.12
C LEU A 138 -16.08 9.38 2.60
N VAL A 139 -16.71 8.40 1.93
CA VAL A 139 -17.96 8.62 1.20
C VAL A 139 -19.17 8.27 2.06
N LEU A 140 -19.18 7.07 2.63
CA LEU A 140 -20.31 6.58 3.44
C LEU A 140 -20.58 7.54 4.63
N PRO A 141 -19.60 7.85 5.49
CA PRO A 141 -19.68 8.89 6.51
C PRO A 141 -20.29 10.24 6.10
N ALA A 142 -20.02 10.70 4.87
CA ALA A 142 -20.47 12.00 4.37
C ALA A 142 -21.87 11.95 3.75
N THR A 143 -22.36 10.75 3.41
CA THR A 143 -23.59 10.57 2.62
C THR A 143 -24.69 9.83 3.39
N SER A 144 -24.38 9.21 4.53
CA SER A 144 -25.32 8.43 5.32
C SER A 144 -25.53 8.99 6.73
N GLY A 145 -26.73 8.84 7.30
CA GLY A 145 -27.08 9.31 8.65
C GLY A 145 -26.38 8.51 9.77
N PRO A 146 -26.42 9.00 11.03
CA PRO A 146 -25.68 8.44 12.17
C PRO A 146 -25.96 6.96 12.48
N ASP A 147 -27.12 6.43 12.07
CA ASP A 147 -27.52 5.03 12.32
C ASP A 147 -27.16 4.06 11.19
N THR A 148 -26.42 4.52 10.18
CA THR A 148 -26.09 3.68 9.02
C THR A 148 -24.87 2.81 9.33
N LEU A 149 -25.14 1.59 9.78
CA LEU A 149 -24.11 0.58 10.06
C LEU A 149 -23.23 0.32 8.83
N ALA A 150 -21.93 0.58 8.95
CA ALA A 150 -20.93 0.24 7.93
C ALA A 150 -20.90 -1.27 7.59
N SER A 151 -21.41 -2.12 8.49
CA SER A 151 -21.40 -3.59 8.38
C SER A 151 -22.23 -4.14 7.22
N SER A 152 -23.15 -3.37 6.63
CA SER A 152 -24.04 -3.82 5.55
C SER A 152 -23.60 -3.38 4.14
N SER A 153 -22.59 -2.51 4.00
CA SER A 153 -22.21 -1.93 2.69
C SER A 153 -20.93 -2.54 2.11
N TRP A 154 -21.07 -3.65 1.39
CA TRP A 154 -20.00 -4.24 0.56
C TRP A 154 -19.91 -3.64 -0.87
N GLY A 155 -20.57 -2.49 -1.10
CA GLY A 155 -20.85 -1.96 -2.44
C GLY A 155 -19.63 -1.82 -3.36
N PRO A 156 -18.64 -0.97 -3.04
CA PRO A 156 -17.48 -0.77 -3.91
C PRO A 156 -16.50 -1.94 -3.93
N ALA A 157 -16.37 -2.73 -2.86
CA ALA A 157 -15.44 -3.86 -2.79
C ALA A 157 -15.74 -4.89 -3.86
N ALA A 158 -16.99 -5.35 -3.98
CA ALA A 158 -17.36 -6.36 -4.97
C ALA A 158 -17.10 -5.85 -6.40
N ALA A 159 -17.50 -4.61 -6.69
CA ALA A 159 -17.24 -3.96 -7.98
C ALA A 159 -15.73 -3.79 -8.25
N SER A 160 -14.93 -3.52 -7.22
CA SER A 160 -13.48 -3.31 -7.32
C SER A 160 -12.70 -4.62 -7.40
N ILE A 161 -13.19 -5.71 -6.79
CA ILE A 161 -12.71 -7.07 -7.00
C ILE A 161 -12.97 -7.46 -8.46
N CYS A 162 -14.19 -7.24 -8.97
CA CYS A 162 -14.54 -7.52 -10.36
C CYS A 162 -13.70 -6.68 -11.33
N LEU A 163 -13.52 -5.38 -11.07
CA LEU A 163 -12.73 -4.49 -11.91
C LEU A 163 -11.24 -4.82 -11.84
N GLY A 164 -10.71 -5.12 -10.65
CA GLY A 164 -9.33 -5.54 -10.43
C GLY A 164 -9.02 -6.88 -11.07
N ALA A 165 -9.93 -7.86 -10.96
CA ALA A 165 -9.82 -9.15 -11.63
C ALA A 165 -9.95 -9.03 -13.15
N ALA A 166 -10.85 -8.16 -13.64
CA ALA A 166 -10.98 -7.86 -15.06
C ALA A 166 -9.73 -7.16 -15.61
N LEU A 167 -9.19 -6.16 -14.93
CA LEU A 167 -7.90 -5.53 -15.25
C LEU A 167 -6.77 -6.56 -15.21
N ALA A 168 -6.74 -7.44 -14.21
CA ALA A 168 -5.76 -8.50 -14.10
C ALA A 168 -5.82 -9.47 -15.28
N ALA A 169 -7.04 -9.88 -15.67
CA ALA A 169 -7.29 -10.76 -16.80
C ALA A 169 -6.96 -10.10 -18.15
N LEU A 170 -7.38 -8.84 -18.35
CA LEU A 170 -7.11 -8.06 -19.58
C LEU A 170 -5.61 -7.77 -19.75
N LEU A 171 -4.88 -7.57 -18.65
CA LEU A 171 -3.46 -7.22 -18.68
C LEU A 171 -2.51 -8.43 -18.68
N ARG A 172 -3.05 -9.65 -18.45
CA ARG A 172 -2.38 -10.96 -18.56
C ARG A 172 -2.11 -11.42 -20.01
N HIS A 173 -2.12 -10.53 -21.00
CA HIS A 173 -1.82 -10.90 -22.38
C HIS A 173 -0.38 -11.45 -22.55
N ARG A 174 -0.31 -12.60 -23.24
CA ARG A 174 0.87 -13.45 -23.46
C ARG A 174 2.09 -12.67 -24.00
N PRO A 175 3.32 -13.04 -23.61
CA PRO A 175 4.52 -12.52 -24.25
C PRO A 175 4.46 -12.83 -25.76
N SER A 176 4.45 -11.79 -26.58
CA SER A 176 4.60 -11.93 -28.03
C SER A 176 5.94 -12.60 -28.34
N LYS A 177 5.92 -13.69 -29.11
CA LYS A 177 7.10 -14.48 -29.55
C LYS A 177 8.24 -13.61 -30.13
N ALA A 178 7.96 -12.37 -30.53
CA ALA A 178 8.94 -11.40 -30.99
C ALA A 178 9.99 -10.99 -29.94
N LEU A 179 9.66 -10.99 -28.64
CA LEU A 179 10.62 -10.64 -27.57
C LEU A 179 11.53 -11.80 -27.15
N ALA A 180 11.26 -13.03 -27.61
CA ALA A 180 12.05 -14.22 -27.26
C ALA A 180 13.33 -14.37 -28.09
N ARG A 181 13.49 -13.61 -29.20
CA ARG A 181 14.71 -13.66 -30.04
C ARG A 181 15.86 -12.81 -29.51
N GLN A 182 15.62 -11.96 -28.52
CA GLN A 182 16.65 -11.16 -27.87
C GLN A 182 17.11 -11.92 -26.62
N GLY A 183 18.19 -12.69 -26.73
CA GLY A 183 18.69 -13.69 -25.76
C GLY A 183 19.06 -13.23 -24.34
N ARG A 184 18.34 -12.27 -23.76
CA ARG A 184 18.34 -11.99 -22.33
C ARG A 184 17.30 -12.89 -21.67
N ARG A 185 17.73 -13.67 -20.67
CA ARG A 185 16.88 -14.31 -19.63
C ARG A 185 16.07 -13.25 -18.84
N ARG A 186 15.27 -12.43 -19.50
CA ARG A 186 14.25 -11.64 -18.82
C ARG A 186 13.14 -12.62 -18.48
N ARG A 187 13.00 -12.90 -17.17
CA ARG A 187 11.82 -13.53 -16.57
C ARG A 187 10.59 -13.04 -17.35
N SER A 188 9.90 -13.98 -18.00
CA SER A 188 8.64 -13.78 -18.69
C SER A 188 7.66 -13.17 -17.68
N GLY A 189 7.57 -11.85 -17.65
CA GLY A 189 6.77 -11.14 -16.67
C GLY A 189 5.57 -10.49 -17.30
N GLY A 190 4.36 -10.84 -16.85
CA GLY A 190 3.16 -10.08 -17.18
C GLY A 190 3.24 -8.65 -16.61
N LEU A 191 2.22 -7.81 -16.85
CA LEU A 191 2.24 -6.44 -16.31
C LEU A 191 2.38 -6.42 -14.77
N PHE A 192 1.87 -7.45 -14.08
CA PHE A 192 1.98 -7.67 -12.63
C PHE A 192 3.40 -7.96 -12.14
N ASP A 193 4.28 -8.43 -13.03
CA ASP A 193 5.68 -8.65 -12.71
C ASP A 193 6.54 -7.40 -13.05
N SER A 194 6.05 -6.54 -13.96
CA SER A 194 6.72 -5.28 -14.34
C SER A 194 6.27 -4.07 -13.53
N TRP A 195 5.08 -4.13 -12.96
CA TRP A 195 4.51 -3.15 -12.05
C TRP A 195 4.24 -3.91 -10.76
N SER A 196 4.90 -3.54 -9.66
CA SER A 196 4.73 -4.24 -8.38
C SER A 196 3.37 -3.91 -7.78
N VAL A 197 2.31 -4.39 -8.43
CA VAL A 197 0.91 -4.16 -8.09
C VAL A 197 0.65 -4.45 -6.61
N PRO A 198 1.10 -5.58 -6.03
CA PRO A 198 0.92 -5.82 -4.60
C PRO A 198 1.58 -4.73 -3.75
N ALA A 199 2.81 -4.35 -4.07
CA ALA A 199 3.53 -3.38 -3.26
C ALA A 199 2.86 -1.98 -3.35
N TRP A 200 2.39 -1.58 -4.53
CA TRP A 200 1.64 -0.34 -4.72
C TRP A 200 0.30 -0.36 -4.01
N THR A 201 -0.45 -1.47 -4.03
CA THR A 201 -1.71 -1.55 -3.31
C THR A 201 -1.50 -1.52 -1.81
N ALA A 202 -0.48 -2.20 -1.28
CA ALA A 202 -0.09 -2.05 0.12
C ALA A 202 0.23 -0.58 0.45
N THR A 203 1.04 0.09 -0.39
CA THR A 203 1.38 1.51 -0.20
C THR A 203 0.12 2.39 -0.17
N LEU A 204 -0.82 2.19 -1.09
CA LEU A 204 -2.07 2.95 -1.12
C LEU A 204 -2.95 2.68 0.11
N LEU A 205 -3.02 1.43 0.58
CA LEU A 205 -3.74 1.07 1.80
C LEU A 205 -3.15 1.78 3.03
N PHE A 206 -1.82 1.80 3.18
CA PHE A 206 -1.14 2.59 4.21
C PHE A 206 -1.41 4.09 4.09
N MET A 207 -1.47 4.62 2.86
CA MET A 207 -1.74 6.05 2.65
C MET A 207 -3.19 6.44 2.97
N LEU A 208 -4.14 5.51 2.83
CA LEU A 208 -5.56 5.75 3.12
C LEU A 208 -5.89 5.72 4.61
N GLU A 209 -5.16 4.93 5.41
CA GLU A 209 -5.40 4.78 6.84
C GLU A 209 -5.44 6.12 7.62
N PRO A 210 -4.43 7.01 7.52
CA PRO A 210 -4.47 8.25 8.27
C PRO A 210 -5.52 9.24 7.74
N VAL A 211 -5.88 9.15 6.45
CA VAL A 211 -6.97 9.95 5.86
C VAL A 211 -8.30 9.52 6.46
N ALA A 212 -8.53 8.21 6.57
CA ALA A 212 -9.71 7.64 7.19
C ALA A 212 -9.83 8.06 8.66
N ALA A 213 -8.72 7.98 9.41
CA ALA A 213 -8.68 8.41 10.80
C ALA A 213 -9.04 9.89 10.96
N LEU A 214 -8.49 10.77 10.11
CA LEU A 214 -8.79 12.20 10.14
C LEU A 214 -10.25 12.49 9.75
N ALA A 215 -10.77 11.83 8.71
CA ALA A 215 -12.16 11.96 8.30
C ALA A 215 -13.14 11.52 9.39
N SER A 216 -12.77 10.47 10.15
CA SER A 216 -13.53 10.04 11.32
C SER A 216 -13.48 11.10 12.43
N ALA A 217 -12.29 11.57 12.81
CA ALA A 217 -12.12 12.57 13.86
C ALA A 217 -12.79 13.93 13.55
N ALA A 218 -12.88 14.30 12.26
CA ALA A 218 -13.57 15.52 11.85
C ALA A 218 -15.09 15.50 12.14
N ARG A 219 -15.69 14.31 12.28
CA ARG A 219 -17.12 14.15 12.62
C ARG A 219 -17.38 14.18 14.13
N THR A 220 -16.36 13.95 14.94
CA THR A 220 -16.42 13.94 16.40
C THR A 220 -15.37 14.89 16.98
N PRO A 221 -15.65 16.22 17.02
CA PRO A 221 -14.68 17.21 17.48
C PRO A 221 -14.12 16.93 18.88
N GLU A 222 -14.93 16.35 19.76
CA GLU A 222 -14.51 15.91 21.10
C GLU A 222 -13.43 14.81 21.05
N ALA A 223 -13.53 13.89 20.09
CA ALA A 223 -12.50 12.86 19.88
C ALA A 223 -11.17 13.50 19.45
N LEU A 224 -11.21 14.53 18.61
CA LEU A 224 -9.99 15.25 18.19
C LEU A 224 -9.31 15.99 19.35
N LEU A 225 -10.09 16.52 20.30
CA LEU A 225 -9.57 17.18 21.51
C LEU A 225 -8.99 16.20 22.54
N SER A 226 -9.44 14.94 22.52
CA SER A 226 -8.89 13.88 23.39
C SER A 226 -7.49 13.41 22.98
N LEU A 227 -7.06 13.73 21.75
CA LEU A 227 -5.77 13.34 21.21
C LEU A 227 -4.67 14.35 21.57
N ALA A 228 -3.44 13.84 21.73
CA ALA A 228 -2.25 14.65 21.91
C ALA A 228 -1.47 14.73 20.57
N PRO A 229 -0.79 15.86 20.26
CA PRO A 229 0.07 15.94 19.08
C PRO A 229 1.16 14.85 19.05
N SER A 230 1.64 14.42 20.23
CA SER A 230 2.62 13.34 20.39
C SER A 230 2.16 12.00 19.82
N ASP A 231 0.85 11.75 19.80
CA ASP A 231 0.25 10.50 19.31
C ASP A 231 0.50 10.32 17.80
N PHE A 232 0.70 11.43 17.08
CA PHE A 232 1.01 11.44 15.66
C PHE A 232 2.51 11.62 15.38
N LEU A 233 3.24 12.33 16.24
CA LEU A 233 4.68 12.58 16.05
C LEU A 233 5.52 11.32 16.22
N LEU A 234 5.13 10.38 17.10
CA LEU A 234 5.87 9.13 17.27
C LEU A 234 5.78 8.23 16.01
N PRO A 235 4.58 7.98 15.44
CA PRO A 235 4.45 7.35 14.12
C PRO A 235 5.18 8.11 12.99
N ALA A 236 5.13 9.45 13.01
CA ALA A 236 5.84 10.28 12.04
C ALA A 236 7.36 10.06 12.12
N LEU A 237 7.92 9.92 13.31
CA LEU A 237 9.34 9.61 13.51
C LEU A 237 9.67 8.20 13.02
N ALA A 238 8.85 7.20 13.36
CA ALA A 238 9.07 5.82 12.95
C ALA A 238 9.04 5.64 11.41
N THR A 239 8.15 6.35 10.72
CA THR A 239 8.07 6.36 9.25
C THR A 239 9.12 7.27 8.62
N GLY A 240 9.42 8.42 9.25
CA GLY A 240 10.40 9.40 8.79
C GLY A 240 11.82 8.84 8.76
N LEU A 241 12.20 7.99 9.73
CA LEU A 241 13.49 7.31 9.75
C LEU A 241 13.69 6.34 8.59
N GLN A 242 12.62 5.93 7.90
CA GLN A 242 12.68 5.04 6.74
C GLN A 242 12.88 5.81 5.42
N VAL A 243 12.59 7.12 5.39
CA VAL A 243 12.69 7.96 4.19
C VAL A 243 14.09 7.98 3.58
N PRO A 244 15.21 8.12 4.34
CA PRO A 244 16.56 8.10 3.77
C PRO A 244 16.88 6.81 3.01
N ARG A 245 16.51 5.65 3.60
CA ARG A 245 16.69 4.35 2.94
C ARG A 245 15.85 4.27 1.67
N ALA A 246 14.58 4.65 1.77
CA ALA A 246 13.63 4.55 0.68
C ALA A 246 14.05 5.42 -0.52
N LEU A 247 14.52 6.65 -0.25
CA LEU A 247 15.04 7.59 -1.25
C LEU A 247 16.13 6.97 -2.15
N LEU A 248 16.96 6.08 -1.58
CA LEU A 248 18.10 5.48 -2.27
C LEU A 248 17.79 4.16 -2.98
N ARG A 249 16.66 3.50 -2.66
CA ARG A 249 16.44 2.10 -3.07
C ARG A 249 15.12 1.86 -3.78
N ASP A 250 14.05 2.53 -3.36
CA ASP A 250 12.70 2.16 -3.78
C ASP A 250 11.79 3.39 -3.81
N HIS A 251 11.36 3.76 -5.03
CA HIS A 251 10.52 4.94 -5.28
C HIS A 251 9.12 4.80 -4.68
N MET A 252 8.60 3.59 -4.60
CA MET A 252 7.29 3.32 -4.03
C MET A 252 7.34 3.43 -2.50
N TRP A 253 8.33 2.80 -1.86
CA TRP A 253 8.59 2.96 -0.43
C TRP A 253 8.85 4.42 -0.06
N PHE A 254 9.56 5.15 -0.93
CA PHE A 254 9.80 6.58 -0.73
C PHE A 254 8.50 7.37 -0.75
N THR A 255 7.57 7.01 -1.65
CA THR A 255 6.22 7.60 -1.71
C THR A 255 5.47 7.37 -0.41
N GLY A 256 5.36 6.11 0.02
CA GLY A 256 4.59 5.72 1.19
C GLY A 256 5.13 6.32 2.48
N THR A 257 6.43 6.20 2.72
CA THR A 257 7.07 6.71 3.95
C THR A 257 7.08 8.23 4.03
N SER A 258 7.37 8.93 2.92
CA SER A 258 7.32 10.40 2.89
C SER A 258 5.90 10.90 3.10
N TYR A 259 4.91 10.26 2.46
CA TYR A 259 3.50 10.59 2.67
C TYR A 259 3.09 10.39 4.13
N ALA A 260 3.35 9.21 4.69
CA ALA A 260 2.95 8.88 6.07
C ALA A 260 3.58 9.85 7.08
N THR A 261 4.86 10.17 6.91
CA THR A 261 5.58 11.14 7.75
C THR A 261 4.93 12.52 7.68
N LEU A 262 4.73 13.06 6.47
CA LEU A 262 4.17 14.39 6.28
C LEU A 262 2.72 14.48 6.76
N PHE A 263 1.92 13.44 6.51
CA PHE A 263 0.52 13.41 6.91
C PHE A 263 0.36 13.31 8.43
N ALA A 264 1.16 12.46 9.09
CA ALA A 264 1.17 12.37 10.55
C ALA A 264 1.61 13.70 11.20
N CYS A 265 2.62 14.37 10.64
CA CYS A 265 3.00 15.72 11.06
C CYS A 265 1.87 16.75 10.85
N ALA A 266 1.12 16.64 9.76
CA ALA A 266 -0.05 17.50 9.52
C ALA A 266 -1.17 17.21 10.53
N GLN A 267 -1.45 15.95 10.88
CA GLN A 267 -2.40 15.59 11.93
C GLN A 267 -1.98 16.13 13.30
N ALA A 268 -0.69 16.01 13.65
CA ALA A 268 -0.13 16.59 14.86
C ALA A 268 -0.36 18.12 14.90
N ALA A 269 -0.16 18.79 13.76
CA ALA A 269 -0.38 20.23 13.64
C ALA A 269 -1.85 20.63 13.79
N VAL A 270 -2.78 19.88 13.19
CA VAL A 270 -4.22 20.10 13.34
C VAL A 270 -4.65 19.97 14.81
N VAL A 271 -4.20 18.91 15.49
CA VAL A 271 -4.51 18.70 16.92
C VAL A 271 -3.87 19.78 17.79
N ALA A 272 -2.63 20.18 17.51
CA ALA A 272 -1.97 21.26 18.23
C ALA A 272 -2.72 22.60 18.06
N CYS A 273 -3.17 22.93 16.85
CA CYS A 273 -4.01 24.10 16.58
C CYS A 273 -5.35 24.04 17.33
N ALA A 274 -6.03 22.89 17.30
CA ALA A 274 -7.31 22.69 18.02
C ALA A 274 -7.17 22.91 19.53
N ARG A 275 -5.98 22.67 20.08
CA ARG A 275 -5.63 22.89 21.49
C ARG A 275 -5.01 24.26 21.79
N GLY A 276 -4.98 25.17 20.81
CA GLY A 276 -4.42 26.52 20.95
C GLY A 276 -2.88 26.60 20.97
N SER A 277 -2.18 25.51 20.64
CA SER A 277 -0.71 25.45 20.63
C SER A 277 -0.14 25.68 19.22
N TYR A 278 -0.21 26.92 18.75
CA TYR A 278 0.22 27.29 17.39
C TYR A 278 1.72 27.09 17.15
N ALA A 279 2.56 27.28 18.17
CA ALA A 279 4.00 27.05 18.07
C ALA A 279 4.32 25.56 17.83
N ALA A 280 3.62 24.66 18.54
CA ALA A 280 3.76 23.21 18.33
C ALA A 280 3.26 22.81 16.94
N ALA A 281 2.17 23.41 16.45
CA ALA A 281 1.67 23.17 15.10
C ALA A 281 2.68 23.61 14.03
N ALA A 282 3.26 24.80 14.18
CA ALA A 282 4.30 25.29 13.28
C ALA A 282 5.54 24.39 13.29
N ALA A 283 5.98 23.93 14.47
CA ALA A 283 7.12 23.02 14.60
C ALA A 283 6.83 21.66 13.93
N ALA A 284 5.63 21.10 14.15
CA ALA A 284 5.21 19.84 13.55
C ALA A 284 5.27 19.86 12.01
N LEU A 285 4.96 21.01 11.39
CA LEU A 285 5.05 21.17 9.92
C LEU A 285 6.46 21.54 9.45
N ALA A 286 7.18 22.40 10.17
CA ALA A 286 8.48 22.92 9.73
C ALA A 286 9.60 21.88 9.84
N ILE A 287 9.67 21.14 10.95
CA ILE A 287 10.72 20.14 11.21
C ILE A 287 10.82 19.08 10.09
N PRO A 288 9.74 18.39 9.67
CA PRO A 288 9.86 17.37 8.62
C PRO A 288 10.30 17.97 7.27
N LEU A 289 9.88 19.19 6.95
CA LEU A 289 10.31 19.88 5.72
C LEU A 289 11.80 20.23 5.76
N LEU A 290 12.30 20.70 6.91
CA LEU A 290 13.71 20.97 7.12
C LEU A 290 14.53 19.68 7.03
N CYS A 291 14.11 18.62 7.72
CA CYS A 291 14.74 17.31 7.66
C CYS A 291 14.79 16.77 6.22
N MET A 292 13.69 16.86 5.47
CA MET A 292 13.64 16.44 4.07
C MET A 292 14.58 17.27 3.19
N THR A 293 14.64 18.59 3.41
CA THR A 293 15.54 19.49 2.67
C THR A 293 17.00 19.13 2.94
N CYS A 294 17.37 18.92 4.21
CA CYS A 294 18.69 18.48 4.61
C CYS A 294 19.04 17.11 4.01
N LEU A 295 18.11 16.16 4.07
CA LEU A 295 18.30 14.82 3.50
C LEU A 295 18.59 14.89 1.99
N LEU A 296 17.83 15.69 1.24
CA LEU A 296 18.04 15.87 -0.20
C LEU A 296 19.38 16.54 -0.48
N ALA A 297 19.74 17.57 0.28
CA ALA A 297 21.00 18.28 0.11
C ALA A 297 22.21 17.37 0.39
N LEU A 298 22.19 16.64 1.51
CA LEU A 298 23.24 15.71 1.89
C LEU A 298 23.36 14.56 0.90
N THR A 299 22.22 14.00 0.46
CA THR A 299 22.20 12.92 -0.53
C THR A 299 22.73 13.38 -1.88
N ALA A 300 22.33 14.57 -2.34
CA ALA A 300 22.83 15.13 -3.59
C ALA A 300 24.34 15.42 -3.50
N ALA A 301 24.81 15.99 -2.39
CA ALA A 301 26.22 16.26 -2.16
C ALA A 301 27.06 14.97 -2.15
N ALA A 302 26.57 13.90 -1.50
CA ALA A 302 27.20 12.58 -1.52
C ALA A 302 27.26 11.97 -2.94
N GLN A 303 26.31 12.34 -3.81
CA GLN A 303 26.30 11.95 -5.22
C GLN A 303 27.13 12.90 -6.13
N GLY A 304 27.87 13.86 -5.56
CA GLY A 304 28.65 14.85 -6.31
C GLY A 304 27.82 15.93 -7.01
N ASN A 305 26.58 16.16 -6.57
CA ASN A 305 25.66 17.13 -7.14
C ASN A 305 25.44 18.32 -6.18
N SER A 306 25.49 19.55 -6.72
CA SER A 306 25.21 20.78 -5.96
C SER A 306 23.72 21.11 -5.81
N ARG A 307 22.84 20.41 -6.54
CA ARG A 307 21.39 20.65 -6.54
C ARG A 307 20.67 19.58 -5.70
N PRO A 308 20.05 19.92 -4.56
CA PRO A 308 19.38 18.94 -3.67
C PRO A 308 18.38 18.03 -4.38
N LEU A 309 17.61 18.57 -5.33
CA LEU A 309 16.62 17.80 -6.09
C LEU A 309 17.24 16.69 -6.96
N ARG A 310 18.56 16.69 -7.20
CA ARG A 310 19.25 15.59 -7.89
C ARG A 310 19.17 14.28 -7.12
N ALA A 311 19.03 14.34 -5.79
CA ALA A 311 18.81 13.14 -4.97
C ALA A 311 17.55 12.36 -5.39
N LEU A 312 16.52 13.03 -5.93
CA LEU A 312 15.28 12.41 -6.39
C LEU A 312 15.40 11.71 -7.76
N GLN A 313 16.55 11.76 -8.42
CA GLN A 313 16.69 11.20 -9.77
C GLN A 313 16.49 9.69 -9.81
N GLN A 314 16.93 8.97 -8.79
CA GLN A 314 16.72 7.52 -8.69
C GLN A 314 15.24 7.18 -8.54
N VAL A 315 14.54 7.94 -7.69
CA VAL A 315 13.08 7.82 -7.50
C VAL A 315 12.35 8.10 -8.82
N ALA A 316 12.68 9.21 -9.49
CA ALA A 316 12.08 9.58 -10.78
C ALA A 316 12.33 8.52 -11.86
N GLU A 317 13.52 7.91 -11.88
CA GLU A 317 13.86 6.84 -12.80
C GLU A 317 13.06 5.55 -12.51
N GLY A 318 12.83 5.23 -11.23
CA GLY A 318 11.94 4.15 -10.80
C GLY A 318 10.55 4.28 -11.42
N TYR A 319 9.92 5.45 -11.25
CA TYR A 319 8.63 5.74 -11.88
C TYR A 319 8.67 5.65 -13.40
N ARG A 320 9.72 6.17 -14.05
CA ARG A 320 9.85 6.08 -15.51
C ARG A 320 9.86 4.62 -15.97
N ARG A 321 10.62 3.75 -15.29
CA ARG A 321 10.72 2.32 -15.62
C ARG A 321 9.37 1.62 -15.51
N GLU A 322 8.62 1.88 -14.45
CA GLU A 322 7.29 1.28 -14.26
C GLU A 322 6.25 1.80 -15.26
N GLN A 323 6.37 3.04 -15.72
CA GLN A 323 5.46 3.61 -16.72
C GLN A 323 5.72 3.12 -18.15
N LEU A 324 6.92 2.62 -18.48
CA LEU A 324 7.28 2.22 -19.85
C LEU A 324 6.34 1.15 -20.46
N PRO A 325 5.98 0.05 -19.77
CA PRO A 325 5.05 -0.94 -20.28
C PRO A 325 3.64 -0.36 -20.51
N LEU A 326 3.18 0.50 -19.61
CA LEU A 326 1.88 1.18 -19.73
C LEU A 326 1.85 2.13 -20.93
N ARG A 327 2.90 2.95 -21.10
CA ARG A 327 3.03 3.87 -22.24
C ARG A 327 3.10 3.13 -23.57
N SER A 328 3.85 2.03 -23.65
CA SER A 328 3.93 1.25 -24.89
C SER A 328 2.59 0.59 -25.24
N ARG A 329 1.87 0.03 -24.25
CA ARG A 329 0.52 -0.52 -24.45
C ARG A 329 -0.52 0.54 -24.82
N ALA A 330 -0.50 1.71 -24.17
CA ALA A 330 -1.39 2.81 -24.50
C ALA A 330 -1.19 3.28 -25.95
N ARG A 331 0.06 3.36 -26.42
CA ARG A 331 0.37 3.68 -27.82
C ARG A 331 -0.13 2.61 -28.80
N LEU A 332 0.02 1.33 -28.45
CA LEU A 332 -0.49 0.22 -29.28
C LEU A 332 -2.02 0.26 -29.38
N LEU A 333 -2.72 0.45 -28.26
CA LEU A 333 -4.17 0.60 -28.20
C LEU A 333 -4.64 1.82 -29.00
N ALA A 334 -4.02 2.98 -28.79
CA ALA A 334 -4.31 4.19 -29.55
C ALA A 334 -4.12 3.96 -31.07
N GLY A 335 -3.07 3.25 -31.47
CA GLY A 335 -2.83 2.89 -32.87
C GLY A 335 -3.86 1.90 -33.44
N GLN A 336 -4.34 0.95 -32.63
CA GLN A 336 -5.43 0.05 -33.03
C GLN A 336 -6.76 0.79 -33.16
N ILE A 337 -7.10 1.65 -32.20
CA ILE A 337 -8.30 2.49 -32.24
C ILE A 337 -8.26 3.40 -33.47
N LYS A 338 -7.14 4.10 -33.70
CA LYS A 338 -6.96 4.96 -34.86
C LYS A 338 -7.15 4.19 -36.18
N ARG A 339 -6.57 2.99 -36.32
CA ARG A 339 -6.76 2.14 -37.50
C ARG A 339 -8.21 1.71 -37.69
N ARG A 340 -8.90 1.30 -36.62
CA ARG A 340 -10.33 0.92 -36.68
C ARG A 340 -11.20 2.10 -37.10
N LEU A 341 -10.96 3.29 -36.54
CA LEU A 341 -11.66 4.51 -36.93
C LEU A 341 -11.37 4.89 -38.38
N TRP A 342 -10.12 4.72 -38.84
CA TRP A 342 -9.73 5.03 -40.22
C TRP A 342 -10.38 4.09 -41.25
N HIS A 343 -10.50 2.80 -40.93
CA HIS A 343 -11.26 1.84 -41.74
C HIS A 343 -12.77 2.09 -41.69
N ALA A 344 -13.33 2.42 -40.51
CA ALA A 344 -14.75 2.75 -40.37
C ALA A 344 -15.14 4.03 -41.13
N ALA A 345 -14.20 4.97 -41.31
CA ALA A 345 -14.39 6.17 -42.11
C ALA A 345 -14.23 5.95 -43.63
N GLY A 346 -13.97 4.72 -44.09
CA GLY A 346 -13.78 4.42 -45.52
C GLY A 346 -12.48 4.97 -46.13
N LEU A 347 -11.53 5.41 -45.31
CA LEU A 347 -10.30 6.07 -45.76
C LEU A 347 -9.11 5.12 -45.95
N GLY A 348 -9.30 3.81 -45.74
CA GLY A 348 -8.22 2.80 -45.82
C GLY A 348 -8.24 1.97 -47.10
N PRO A 349 -7.07 1.49 -47.57
CA PRO A 349 -7.01 0.59 -48.73
C PRO A 349 -7.80 -0.70 -48.47
N PRO A 350 -8.44 -1.29 -49.49
CA PRO A 350 -9.22 -2.51 -49.35
C PRO A 350 -8.32 -3.63 -48.82
N PHE A 351 -8.78 -4.31 -47.77
CA PHE A 351 -8.10 -5.44 -47.17
C PHE A 351 -8.06 -6.57 -48.21
N GLN A 352 -6.87 -6.89 -48.75
CA GLN A 352 -6.69 -8.12 -49.53
C GLN A 352 -6.43 -9.29 -48.56
N PRO A 353 -7.17 -10.41 -48.71
CA PRO A 353 -7.20 -11.51 -47.75
C PRO A 353 -5.86 -12.23 -47.58
#